data_AF-Q16AQ3-F1
#
_entry.id   AF-Q16AQ3-F1
#
_cell.length_a   1.000
_cell.length_b   1.000
_cell.length_c   1.000
_cell.angle_alpha   90.00
_cell.angle_beta   90.00
_cell.angle_gamma   90.00
#
_symmetry.space_group_name_H-M   'P 1'
#
loop_
_entity.id
_entity.type
_entity.pdbx_description
1 polymer ?
#
loop_
_entity_poly.entity_id
_entity_poly.type
_entity_poly.pdbx_seq_one_letter_code
_entity_poly.pdbx_strand_id
1 'polypeptide(L)' 'MGKGREMSKFDPPRSELMFRLWVSVLGLLMLAGAVTYRGWPSGLAMFEVIVIAGGFFGGTLIWTLRKLRKHKDTDRP' A
#
# COMPACT_ATOMS: atom_id res chain seq x y z
N MET A 1 24.62 33.01 -12.10
CA MET A 1 23.32 33.03 -11.39
C MET A 1 22.38 32.05 -12.12
N GLY A 2 22.15 30.86 -11.57
CA GLY A 2 21.38 29.80 -12.25
C GLY A 2 21.07 28.66 -11.29
N LYS A 3 20.08 28.91 -10.43
CA LYS A 3 19.31 28.02 -9.55
C LYS A 3 19.74 26.55 -9.45
N GLY A 4 20.01 26.12 -8.22
CA GLY A 4 20.28 24.74 -7.83
C GLY A 4 19.24 23.76 -8.34
N ARG A 5 19.73 22.70 -8.97
CA ARG A 5 18.99 21.44 -9.15
C ARG A 5 19.52 20.45 -8.13
N GLU A 6 19.16 20.65 -6.87
CA GLU A 6 19.01 19.54 -5.94
C GLU A 6 17.92 18.64 -6.53
N MET A 7 18.30 17.69 -7.39
CA MET A 7 17.43 16.57 -7.72
C MET A 7 17.36 15.72 -6.46
N SER A 8 16.24 15.85 -5.76
CA SER A 8 15.85 15.12 -4.56
C SER A 8 16.44 13.71 -4.53
N LYS A 9 17.52 13.54 -3.77
CA LYS A 9 18.20 12.27 -3.46
C LYS A 9 17.32 11.31 -2.61
N PHE A 10 16.05 11.65 -2.44
CA PHE A 10 15.06 11.02 -1.55
C PHE A 10 13.76 10.66 -2.26
N ASP A 11 13.68 10.77 -3.60
CA ASP A 11 12.57 10.18 -4.32
C ASP A 11 12.72 8.65 -4.30
N PRO A 12 11.85 7.91 -3.60
CA PRO A 12 11.99 6.46 -3.51
C PRO A 12 11.86 5.89 -4.93
N PRO A 13 12.76 4.98 -5.34
CA PRO A 13 12.69 4.38 -6.66
C PRO A 13 11.30 3.78 -6.89
N ARG A 14 10.71 4.04 -8.07
CA ARG A 14 9.33 3.59 -8.41
C ARG A 14 9.15 2.08 -8.16
N SER A 15 10.20 1.28 -8.34
CA SER A 15 10.24 -0.16 -8.01
C SER A 15 10.01 -0.48 -6.54
N GLU A 16 10.57 0.28 -5.61
CA GLU A 16 10.43 0.03 -4.16
C GLU A 16 9.03 0.42 -3.67
N LEU A 17 8.44 1.43 -4.31
CA LEU A 17 7.06 1.85 -4.11
C LEU A 17 6.07 0.80 -4.67
N MET A 18 6.34 0.24 -5.85
CA MET A 18 5.56 -0.87 -6.43
C MET A 18 5.72 -2.18 -5.65
N PHE A 19 6.91 -2.48 -5.11
CA PHE A 19 7.13 -3.63 -4.24
C PHE A 19 6.29 -3.53 -2.97
N ARG A 20 6.30 -2.36 -2.30
CA ARG A 20 5.41 -2.09 -1.15
C ARG A 20 3.93 -2.24 -1.49
N LEU A 21 3.55 -1.85 -2.70
CA LEU A 21 2.17 -2.02 -3.18
C LEU A 21 1.84 -3.50 -3.38
N TRP A 22 2.70 -4.28 -4.04
CA TRP A 22 2.53 -5.72 -4.24
C TRP A 22 2.46 -6.50 -2.92
N VAL A 23 3.34 -6.19 -1.96
CA VAL A 23 3.31 -6.82 -0.63
C VAL A 23 2.00 -6.49 0.09
N SER A 24 1.51 -5.25 -0.02
CA SER A 24 0.22 -4.87 0.57
C SER A 24 -0.95 -5.58 -0.10
N VAL A 25 -0.96 -5.71 -1.44
CA VAL A 25 -1.96 -6.47 -2.20
C VAL A 25 -1.94 -7.94 -1.81
N LEU A 26 -0.75 -8.55 -1.73
CA LEU A 26 -0.58 -9.96 -1.39
C LEU A 26 -1.07 -10.25 0.03
N GLY A 27 -0.75 -9.39 0.99
CA GLY A 27 -1.27 -9.47 2.36
C GLY A 27 -2.79 -9.33 2.42
N LEU A 28 -3.37 -8.42 1.65
CA LEU A 28 -4.82 -8.25 1.57
C LEU A 28 -5.52 -9.46 0.93
N LEU A 29 -4.92 -10.04 -0.11
CA LEU A 29 -5.40 -11.26 -0.78
C LEU A 29 -5.33 -12.47 0.16
N MET A 30 -4.24 -12.64 0.91
CA MET A 30 -4.14 -13.68 1.93
C MET A 30 -5.17 -13.47 3.04
N LEU A 31 -5.42 -12.23 3.47
CA LEU A 31 -6.45 -11.92 4.46
C LEU A 31 -7.84 -12.30 3.93
N ALA A 32 -8.18 -11.84 2.73
CA ALA A 32 -9.46 -12.13 2.09
C ALA A 32 -9.65 -13.64 1.85
N GLY A 33 -8.58 -14.33 1.41
CA GLY A 33 -8.53 -15.77 1.25
C GLY A 33 -8.74 -16.51 2.57
N ALA A 34 -8.10 -16.06 3.65
CA ALA A 34 -8.27 -16.65 4.98
C ALA A 34 -9.70 -16.48 5.50
N VAL A 35 -10.33 -15.31 5.27
CA VAL A 35 -11.73 -15.06 5.65
C VAL A 35 -12.70 -15.91 4.83
N THR A 36 -12.50 -16.02 3.52
CA THR A 36 -13.36 -16.84 2.65
C THR A 36 -13.20 -18.33 2.90
N TYR A 37 -11.97 -18.81 3.16
CA TYR A 37 -11.69 -20.23 3.41
C TYR A 37 -12.11 -20.69 4.81
N ARG A 38 -11.97 -19.83 5.83
CA ARG A 38 -12.32 -20.16 7.24
C ARG A 38 -13.79 -19.89 7.58
N GLY A 39 -14.54 -19.20 6.72
CA GLY A 39 -15.91 -18.79 6.97
C GLY A 39 -16.02 -17.54 7.85
N TRP A 40 -17.24 -17.01 8.01
CA TRP A 40 -17.47 -15.77 8.77
C TRP A 40 -16.99 -15.95 10.22
N PRO A 41 -16.03 -15.13 10.69
CA PRO A 41 -15.41 -15.31 12.00
C PRO A 41 -16.46 -15.22 13.10
N SER A 42 -16.68 -16.32 13.81
CA SER A 42 -17.65 -16.38 14.93
C SER A 42 -17.07 -15.87 16.26
N GLY A 43 -15.81 -15.40 16.27
CA GLY A 43 -15.11 -14.93 17.47
C GLY A 43 -14.48 -13.54 17.31
N LEU A 44 -14.61 -12.73 18.37
CA LEU A 44 -14.13 -11.33 18.42
C LEU A 44 -12.64 -11.21 18.06
N ALA A 45 -11.81 -12.15 18.53
CA ALA A 45 -10.38 -12.17 18.27
C ALA A 45 -10.03 -12.22 16.78
N MET A 46 -10.75 -13.01 15.98
CA MET A 46 -10.49 -13.11 14.55
C MET A 46 -10.97 -11.87 13.80
N PHE A 47 -12.04 -11.23 14.28
CA PHE A 47 -12.51 -9.95 13.77
C PHE A 47 -11.49 -8.83 14.01
N GLU A 48 -10.92 -8.73 15.22
CA GLU A 48 -9.85 -7.77 15.52
C GLU A 48 -8.64 -7.94 14.60
N VAL A 49 -8.23 -9.18 14.33
CA VAL A 49 -7.13 -9.47 13.40
C VAL A 49 -7.47 -9.00 11.99
N ILE A 50 -8.69 -9.23 11.51
CA ILE A 50 -9.13 -8.78 10.18
C ILE A 50 -9.19 -7.26 10.11
N VAL A 51 -9.66 -6.58 11.15
CA VAL A 51 -9.75 -5.12 11.20
C VAL A 51 -8.36 -4.49 11.25
N ILE A 52 -7.47 -4.97 12.13
CA ILE A 52 -6.11 -4.45 12.25
C ILE A 52 -5.30 -4.76 11.00
N ALA A 53 -5.32 -6.01 10.51
CA ALA A 53 -4.59 -6.37 9.31
C ALA A 53 -5.18 -5.71 8.06
N GLY A 54 -6.51 -5.68 7.91
CA GLY A 54 -7.19 -4.97 6.83
C GLY A 54 -6.89 -3.48 6.84
N GLY A 55 -6.89 -2.84 8.01
CA GLY A 55 -6.50 -1.44 8.18
C GLY A 55 -5.01 -1.20 7.88
N PHE A 56 -4.13 -2.08 8.34
CA PHE A 56 -2.69 -1.96 8.14
C PHE A 56 -2.29 -2.19 6.68
N PHE A 57 -2.68 -3.32 6.08
CA PHE A 57 -2.39 -3.66 4.70
C PHE A 57 -3.18 -2.76 3.72
N GLY A 58 -4.47 -2.53 3.98
CA GLY A 58 -5.31 -1.66 3.15
C GLY A 58 -4.92 -0.18 3.25
N GLY A 59 -4.60 0.31 4.44
CA GLY A 59 -4.10 1.67 4.65
C GLY A 59 -2.76 1.90 3.95
N THR A 60 -1.84 0.93 4.08
CA THR A 60 -0.54 0.98 3.37
C THR A 60 -0.72 0.93 1.86
N LEU A 61 -1.67 0.13 1.35
CA LEU A 61 -2.01 0.07 -0.07
C LEU A 61 -2.51 1.43 -0.59
N ILE A 62 -3.50 2.02 0.08
CA ILE A 62 -4.10 3.30 -0.31
C ILE A 62 -3.06 4.43 -0.26
N TRP A 63 -2.24 4.47 0.79
CA TRP A 63 -1.17 5.46 0.94
C TRP A 63 -0.15 5.35 -0.18
N THR A 64 0.26 4.13 -0.53
CA THR A 64 1.21 3.83 -1.61
C THR A 64 0.61 4.18 -2.97
N LEU A 65 -0.65 3.83 -3.23
CA LEU A 65 -1.36 4.13 -4.47
C LEU A 65 -1.55 5.65 -4.66
N ARG A 66 -1.86 6.37 -3.58
CA ARG A 66 -1.97 7.84 -3.57
C ARG A 66 -0.62 8.50 -3.87
N LYS A 67 0.47 7.97 -3.33
CA LYS A 67 1.84 8.46 -3.60
C LYS A 67 2.26 8.18 -5.04
N LEU A 68 1.94 7.00 -5.58
CA LEU A 68 2.20 6.64 -6.97
C LEU A 68 1.40 7.50 -7.96
N ARG A 69 0.12 7.78 -7.68
CA ARG A 69 -0.69 8.70 -8.50
C ARG A 69 -0.12 10.11 -8.51
N LYS A 70 0.33 10.63 -7.35
CA LYS A 70 0.96 11.95 -7.26
C LYS A 70 2.21 12.07 -8.16
N HIS A 71 2.97 10.99 -8.35
CA HIS A 71 4.11 10.97 -9.27
C HIS A 71 3.71 10.90 -10.75
N LYS A 72 2.58 10.28 -11.11
CA LYS A 72 2.12 10.22 -12.51
C LYS A 72 1.56 11.56 -13.00
N ASP A 73 1.07 12.41 -12.11
CA ASP A 73 0.54 13.76 -12.47
C ASP A 73 1.65 14.75 -12.86
N THR A 74 2.89 14.56 -12.38
CA THR A 74 4.04 15.39 -12.78
C THR A 74 4.59 15.00 -14.17
N ASP A 75 4.11 13.90 -14.75
CA ASP A 75 4.50 13.37 -16.07
C ASP A 75 3.39 13.60 -17.13
N ARG A 76 2.53 14.62 -16.95
CA ARG A 76 1.66 15.13 -18.03
C ARG A 76 2.32 16.35 -18.70
N PRO A 77 2.42 16.36 -20.05
CA PRO A 77 3.01 17.46 -20.82
C PRO A 77 2.17 18.73 -20.74
#